data_AF-A0A2V8CNK4-F1
#
_entry.id   AF-A0A2V8CNK4-F1
#
_cell.length_a   1.000
_cell.length_b   1.000
_cell.length_c   1.000
_cell.angle_alpha   90.00
_cell.angle_beta   90.00
_cell.angle_gamma   90.00
#
_symmetry.space_group_name_H-M   'P 1'
#
loop_
_entity.id
_entity.type
_entity.pdbx_description
1 polymer ?
#
loop_
_entity_poly.entity_id
_entity_poly.type
_entity_poly.pdbx_seq_one_letter_code
_entity_poly.pdbx_strand_id
1 'polypeptide(L)'
;ADPMPSRAWTRSARRRMELIERRATLRIGMPRVLNMYVYAPFFSAYFESLGVPGGNLVYSDFTSGDLYREGSGRGAIDPCFPAKIGIAHVHNLLFAKHAKKKLDAIFFPMIDKLHTPLVNLQGSNACPTVTVTPNTVKAAFTKESNVFAEQGVVYLDPLIDFSDRKLLGQQFFQALEPILGLSPEENARAIEVGFRELAAYESDLRKRARDVLDQLERENRIGIVLLARPYHHDPGLNHEILEEFQKLGYPVFSQSTLPLDEDLLERLFGHEVRAGTIGSPLEIQDVWKNSYSASTNHKVWAAKFTARHPNLVALELSSFKCGHDAPIYTTIESIIERSGTPYFSFKDVDENKPTGSIRIRVETIHYFLKRYAEHMNKPASEEIERQVAEYERGLREQLAREQQFAELAARQREQHVPAKLLPVLGQSSGSPTVHAS
;
A
#
# COMPACT_ATOMS: atom_id res chain seq x y z
N ALA A 1 6.91 21.59 -26.16
CA ALA A 1 7.25 22.98 -25.81
C ALA A 1 6.63 23.93 -26.83
N ASP A 2 6.30 25.14 -26.41
CA ASP A 2 5.97 26.23 -27.34
C ASP A 2 7.17 26.54 -28.25
N PRO A 3 6.93 26.97 -29.50
CA PRO A 3 7.99 27.57 -30.30
C PRO A 3 8.47 28.86 -29.65
N MET A 4 9.70 29.26 -29.98
CA MET A 4 10.24 30.54 -29.53
C MET A 4 9.32 31.69 -29.99
N PRO A 5 8.93 32.63 -29.10
CA PRO A 5 8.14 33.79 -29.49
C PRO A 5 8.78 34.56 -30.65
N SER A 6 7.99 34.90 -31.67
CA SER A 6 8.48 35.55 -32.89
C SER A 6 8.85 37.03 -32.69
N ARG A 7 8.46 37.66 -31.58
CA ARG A 7 8.66 39.08 -31.29
C ARG A 7 9.03 39.32 -29.84
N ALA A 8 10.18 39.96 -29.61
CA ALA A 8 10.72 40.31 -28.29
C ALA A 8 10.48 41.78 -27.88
N TRP A 9 9.28 42.30 -28.18
CA TRP A 9 9.02 43.75 -28.13
C TRP A 9 8.78 44.25 -26.70
N THR A 10 8.30 43.37 -25.80
CA THR A 10 8.09 43.68 -24.38
C THR A 10 9.16 43.04 -23.50
N ARG A 11 9.35 43.59 -22.29
CA ARG A 11 10.26 43.01 -21.28
C ARG A 11 9.83 41.60 -20.88
N SER A 12 8.53 41.32 -20.79
CA SER A 12 8.02 39.98 -20.49
C SER A 12 8.31 38.98 -21.61
N ALA A 13 8.18 39.39 -22.87
CA ALA A 13 8.51 38.54 -24.02
C ALA A 13 10.01 38.19 -24.05
N ARG A 14 10.90 39.17 -23.78
CA ARG A 14 12.36 38.93 -23.66
C ARG A 14 12.69 37.95 -22.53
N ARG A 15 12.13 38.17 -21.33
CA ARG A 15 12.30 37.25 -20.19
C ARG A 15 11.83 35.84 -20.52
N ARG A 16 10.66 35.71 -21.16
CA ARG A 16 10.12 34.42 -21.58
C ARG A 16 11.07 33.71 -22.54
N MET A 17 11.59 34.43 -23.53
CA MET A 17 12.55 33.92 -24.50
C MET A 17 13.82 33.38 -23.81
N GLU A 18 14.42 34.16 -22.92
CA GLU A 18 15.60 33.74 -22.13
C GLU A 18 15.32 32.47 -21.32
N LEU A 19 14.14 32.37 -20.68
CA LEU A 19 13.75 31.19 -19.92
C LEU A 19 13.52 29.96 -20.80
N ILE A 20 12.91 30.12 -21.99
CA ILE A 20 12.73 29.04 -22.96
C ILE A 20 14.09 28.50 -23.45
N GLU A 21 15.03 29.39 -23.79
CA GLU A 21 16.37 29.00 -24.24
C GLU A 21 17.14 28.24 -23.15
N ARG A 22 17.01 28.67 -21.89
CA ARG A 22 17.66 28.02 -20.75
C ARG A 22 17.18 26.59 -20.50
N ARG A 23 15.98 26.19 -20.96
CA ARG A 23 15.42 24.85 -20.69
C ARG A 23 16.34 23.71 -21.16
N ALA A 24 17.06 23.91 -22.27
CA ALA A 24 17.99 22.91 -22.81
C ALA A 24 19.18 22.60 -21.87
N THR A 25 19.56 23.54 -21.01
CA THR A 25 20.67 23.39 -20.05
C THR A 25 20.19 23.28 -18.60
N LEU A 26 18.92 23.55 -18.33
CA LEU A 26 18.34 23.55 -16.99
C LEU A 26 18.42 22.16 -16.36
N ARG A 27 18.95 22.07 -15.14
CA ARG A 27 19.08 20.83 -14.36
C ARG A 27 18.25 20.87 -13.09
N ILE A 28 17.35 19.91 -12.95
CA ILE A 28 16.37 19.85 -11.86
C ILE A 28 16.63 18.60 -11.02
N GLY A 29 16.95 18.79 -9.74
CA GLY A 29 17.04 17.73 -8.76
C GLY A 29 15.66 17.33 -8.24
N MET A 30 15.38 16.03 -8.11
CA MET A 30 14.15 15.51 -7.53
C MET A 30 14.48 14.45 -6.48
N PRO A 31 14.07 14.61 -5.21
CA PRO A 31 14.38 13.61 -4.20
C PRO A 31 13.56 12.33 -4.47
N ARG A 32 14.23 11.19 -4.50
CA ARG A 32 13.62 9.86 -4.67
C ARG A 32 12.97 9.40 -3.36
N VAL A 33 11.86 10.03 -2.97
CA VAL A 33 11.19 9.79 -1.69
C VAL A 33 9.68 9.87 -1.81
N LEU A 34 8.97 9.28 -0.85
CA LEU A 34 7.53 9.51 -0.65
C LEU A 34 6.70 9.26 -1.93
N ASN A 35 5.75 10.14 -2.24
CA ASN A 35 4.88 10.04 -3.41
C ASN A 35 5.61 10.33 -4.74
N MET A 36 6.90 10.69 -4.72
CA MET A 36 7.69 10.76 -5.95
C MET A 36 7.82 9.38 -6.60
N TYR A 37 7.74 8.29 -5.83
CA TYR A 37 7.66 6.92 -6.36
C TYR A 37 6.39 6.65 -7.18
N VAL A 38 5.31 7.41 -6.96
CA VAL A 38 4.07 7.32 -7.75
C VAL A 38 4.15 8.24 -8.97
N TYR A 39 4.58 9.48 -8.77
CA TYR A 39 4.45 10.54 -9.77
C TYR A 39 5.72 10.84 -10.57
N ALA A 40 6.82 10.10 -10.38
CA ALA A 40 8.02 10.25 -11.19
C ALA A 40 7.75 10.19 -12.71
N PRO A 41 6.89 9.29 -13.23
CA PRO A 41 6.52 9.29 -14.65
C PRO A 41 5.83 10.59 -15.08
N PHE A 42 4.88 11.09 -14.27
CA PHE A 42 4.19 12.35 -14.52
C PHE A 42 5.17 13.52 -14.57
N PHE A 43 6.02 13.68 -13.55
CA PHE A 43 6.94 14.81 -13.45
C PHE A 43 7.99 14.78 -14.57
N SER A 44 8.53 13.59 -14.87
CA SER A 44 9.51 13.45 -15.96
C SER A 44 8.91 13.85 -17.30
N ALA A 45 7.75 13.27 -17.63
CA ALA A 45 7.02 13.60 -18.85
C ALA A 45 6.63 15.08 -18.94
N TYR A 46 6.19 15.68 -17.83
CA TYR A 46 5.87 17.10 -17.75
C TYR A 46 7.09 17.97 -18.12
N PHE A 47 8.23 17.78 -17.45
CA PHE A 47 9.43 18.59 -17.71
C PHE A 47 10.03 18.32 -19.10
N GLU A 48 10.06 17.06 -19.54
CA GLU A 48 10.55 16.69 -20.87
C GLU A 48 9.69 17.29 -21.98
N SER A 49 8.37 17.29 -21.82
CA SER A 49 7.45 17.91 -22.79
C SER A 49 7.66 19.42 -22.93
N LEU A 50 8.23 20.06 -21.91
CA LEU A 50 8.56 21.48 -21.88
C LEU A 50 9.94 21.79 -22.47
N GLY A 51 10.71 20.77 -22.86
CA GLY A 51 12.02 20.92 -23.49
C GLY A 51 13.20 20.84 -22.52
N VAL A 52 12.97 20.37 -21.27
CA VAL A 52 14.06 20.00 -20.36
C VAL A 52 14.54 18.60 -20.74
N PRO A 53 15.82 18.38 -21.10
CA PRO A 53 16.29 17.05 -21.45
C PRO A 53 16.14 16.06 -20.28
N GLY A 54 15.70 14.83 -20.53
CA GLY A 54 15.55 13.81 -19.48
C GLY A 54 16.84 13.56 -18.67
N GLY A 55 18.02 13.63 -19.32
CA GLY A 55 19.32 13.53 -18.63
C GLY A 55 19.64 14.68 -17.66
N ASN A 56 18.85 15.76 -17.69
CA ASN A 56 18.94 16.87 -16.75
C ASN A 56 17.93 16.78 -15.58
N LEU A 57 17.06 15.76 -15.58
CA LEU A 57 16.21 15.41 -14.46
C LEU A 57 16.96 14.45 -13.54
N VAL A 58 17.47 14.97 -12.43
CA VAL A 58 18.42 14.25 -11.56
C VAL A 58 17.72 13.78 -10.31
N TYR A 59 17.50 12.49 -10.19
CA TYR A 59 17.02 11.91 -8.94
C TYR A 59 18.15 11.74 -7.92
N SER A 60 17.83 11.84 -6.63
CA SER A 60 18.76 11.36 -5.60
C SER A 60 18.92 9.83 -5.68
N ASP A 61 19.99 9.35 -5.06
CA ASP A 61 20.26 7.93 -4.95
C ASP A 61 19.16 7.20 -4.16
N PHE A 62 19.13 5.87 -4.25
CA PHE A 62 18.33 5.04 -3.35
C PHE A 62 18.77 5.26 -1.90
N THR A 63 17.84 5.09 -0.96
CA THR A 63 18.17 5.19 0.45
C THR A 63 19.23 4.14 0.80
N SER A 64 20.27 4.57 1.52
CA SER A 64 21.32 3.70 2.07
C SER A 64 21.72 4.19 3.45
N GLY A 65 22.40 3.34 4.23
CA GLY A 65 22.91 3.73 5.54
C GLY A 65 23.87 4.93 5.47
N ASP A 66 24.70 5.00 4.43
CA ASP A 66 25.62 6.12 4.22
C ASP A 66 24.87 7.40 3.82
N LEU A 67 23.91 7.31 2.89
CA LEU A 67 23.05 8.45 2.54
C LEU A 67 22.34 9.02 3.78
N TYR A 68 21.77 8.14 4.62
CA TYR A 68 21.11 8.56 5.85
C TYR A 68 22.09 9.21 6.82
N ARG A 69 23.26 8.59 7.06
CA ARG A 69 24.28 9.10 7.99
C ARG A 69 24.82 10.47 7.58
N GLU A 70 25.03 10.69 6.29
CA GLU A 70 25.50 11.99 5.77
C GLU A 70 24.43 13.08 5.90
N GLY A 71 23.16 12.71 5.79
CA GLY A 71 22.05 13.65 5.69
C GLY A 71 21.25 13.91 6.96
N SER A 72 21.31 13.03 7.96
CA SER A 72 20.42 13.04 9.13
C SER A 72 20.71 14.18 10.13
N GLY A 73 21.88 14.82 10.05
CA GLY A 73 22.33 15.83 11.02
C GLY A 73 21.56 17.16 11.05
N ARG A 74 20.55 17.37 10.19
CA ARG A 74 19.82 18.64 10.06
C ARG A 74 18.35 18.58 10.55
N GLY A 75 17.90 17.45 11.09
CA GLY A 75 16.52 17.27 11.56
C GLY A 75 16.28 17.79 12.97
N ALA A 76 15.21 18.57 13.18
CA ALA A 76 14.75 19.02 14.50
C ALA A 76 13.49 18.29 15.00
N ILE A 77 12.80 17.56 14.12
CA ILE A 77 11.62 16.75 14.43
C ILE A 77 11.91 15.28 14.05
N ASP A 78 11.35 14.33 14.82
CA ASP A 78 11.47 12.90 14.54
C ASP A 78 10.13 12.32 14.05
N PRO A 79 9.81 12.47 12.74
CA PRO A 79 8.62 11.92 12.10
C PRO A 79 8.82 10.43 11.76
N CYS A 80 7.91 9.85 10.97
CA CYS A 80 8.10 8.49 10.45
C CYS A 80 9.36 8.37 9.59
N PHE A 81 9.92 7.15 9.52
CA PHE A 81 11.14 6.85 8.77
C PHE A 81 11.18 7.42 7.33
N PRO A 82 10.13 7.23 6.51
CA PRO A 82 10.10 7.76 5.14
C PRO A 82 10.14 9.29 5.07
N ALA A 83 9.63 9.99 6.08
CA ALA A 83 9.66 11.45 6.13
C ALA A 83 11.03 11.98 6.56
N LYS A 84 11.67 11.35 7.57
CA LYS A 84 13.01 11.79 8.04
C LYS A 84 14.09 11.63 6.97
N ILE A 85 14.02 10.59 6.13
CA ILE A 85 14.98 10.44 5.03
C ILE A 85 14.89 11.57 3.98
N GLY A 86 13.79 12.33 3.92
CA GLY A 86 13.64 13.45 2.99
C GLY A 86 14.78 14.48 3.09
N ILE A 87 15.25 14.74 4.31
CA ILE A 87 16.41 15.63 4.55
C ILE A 87 17.67 15.03 3.92
N ALA A 88 17.87 13.73 4.08
CA ALA A 88 19.03 13.04 3.56
C ALA A 88 19.05 12.95 2.03
N HIS A 89 17.89 12.78 1.39
CA HIS A 89 17.81 12.81 -0.06
C HIS A 89 18.08 14.22 -0.64
N VAL A 90 17.63 15.30 0.04
CA VAL A 90 17.99 16.67 -0.37
C VAL A 90 19.47 16.96 -0.10
N HIS A 91 20.03 16.45 0.99
CA HIS A 91 21.47 16.49 1.24
C HIS A 91 22.26 15.81 0.11
N ASN A 92 21.86 14.61 -0.31
CA ASN A 92 22.47 13.91 -1.44
C ASN A 92 22.41 14.76 -2.74
N LEU A 93 21.28 15.41 -3.03
CA LEU A 93 21.18 16.29 -4.19
C LEU A 93 22.15 17.48 -4.13
N LEU A 94 22.28 18.14 -2.98
CA LEU A 94 23.12 19.33 -2.82
C LEU A 94 24.61 18.99 -2.70
N PHE A 95 24.98 18.00 -1.90
CA PHE A 95 26.37 17.77 -1.54
C PHE A 95 27.03 16.66 -2.36
N ALA A 96 26.25 15.76 -2.97
CA ALA A 96 26.80 14.72 -3.84
C ALA A 96 26.52 14.99 -5.33
N LYS A 97 25.26 15.27 -5.72
CA LYS A 97 24.90 15.45 -7.13
C LYS A 97 25.31 16.82 -7.66
N HIS A 98 24.94 17.90 -6.96
CA HIS A 98 25.23 19.28 -7.35
C HIS A 98 26.74 19.57 -7.34
N ALA A 99 27.49 19.01 -6.40
CA ALA A 99 28.95 19.12 -6.35
C ALA A 99 29.65 18.54 -7.60
N LYS A 100 29.11 17.46 -8.18
CA LYS A 100 29.66 16.85 -9.42
C LYS A 100 29.28 17.63 -10.66
N LYS A 101 28.03 18.07 -10.74
CA LYS A 101 27.51 18.90 -11.83
C LYS A 101 26.40 19.77 -11.25
N LYS A 102 26.46 21.07 -11.49
CA LYS A 102 25.56 22.06 -10.88
C LYS A 102 24.09 21.80 -11.20
N LEU A 103 23.25 21.76 -10.16
CA LEU A 103 21.78 21.81 -10.27
C LEU A 103 21.33 23.27 -10.26
N ASP A 104 20.31 23.60 -11.05
CA ASP A 104 19.67 24.93 -11.05
C ASP A 104 18.51 25.00 -10.07
N ALA A 105 17.78 23.89 -9.91
CA ALA A 105 16.63 23.80 -9.03
C ALA A 105 16.54 22.42 -8.36
N ILE A 106 15.87 22.36 -7.22
CA ILE A 106 15.36 21.14 -6.61
C ILE A 106 13.84 21.25 -6.59
N PHE A 107 13.16 20.30 -7.22
CA PHE A 107 11.72 20.19 -7.26
C PHE A 107 11.27 19.08 -6.30
N PHE A 108 10.64 19.48 -5.19
CA PHE A 108 10.09 18.58 -4.19
C PHE A 108 8.69 19.07 -3.79
N PRO A 109 7.64 18.71 -4.53
CA PRO A 109 6.30 19.24 -4.30
C PRO A 109 5.62 18.64 -3.08
N MET A 110 4.79 19.45 -2.41
CA MET A 110 3.87 19.02 -1.37
C MET A 110 2.59 18.48 -2.03
N ILE A 111 2.33 17.18 -1.93
CA ILE A 111 1.15 16.57 -2.59
C ILE A 111 0.05 16.39 -1.54
N ASP A 112 -1.06 17.14 -1.67
CA ASP A 112 -2.20 17.05 -0.74
C ASP A 112 -3.14 15.91 -1.12
N LYS A 113 -3.56 15.83 -2.38
CA LYS A 113 -4.45 14.77 -2.86
C LYS A 113 -3.81 13.94 -3.96
N LEU A 114 -4.02 12.64 -3.85
CA LEU A 114 -3.53 11.64 -4.78
C LEU A 114 -4.63 11.26 -5.78
N HIS A 115 -4.20 10.97 -7.00
CA HIS A 115 -5.00 10.23 -7.97
C HIS A 115 -5.26 8.79 -7.48
N THR A 116 -6.45 8.27 -7.73
CA THR A 116 -6.87 6.93 -7.31
C THR A 116 -7.94 6.37 -8.26
N PRO A 117 -7.89 5.07 -8.61
CA PRO A 117 -8.96 4.39 -9.34
C PRO A 117 -10.12 3.95 -8.43
N LEU A 118 -9.91 3.92 -7.11
CA LEU A 118 -10.92 3.50 -6.14
C LEU A 118 -12.11 4.47 -6.11
N VAL A 119 -13.31 3.91 -5.93
CA VAL A 119 -14.58 4.64 -5.98
C VAL A 119 -15.26 4.69 -4.62
N ASN A 120 -16.28 5.54 -4.50
CA ASN A 120 -17.07 5.69 -3.28
C ASN A 120 -16.21 6.02 -2.04
N LEU A 121 -15.18 6.84 -2.22
CA LEU A 121 -14.29 7.29 -1.14
C LEU A 121 -14.75 8.62 -0.55
N GLN A 122 -14.49 8.83 0.74
CA GLN A 122 -14.69 10.15 1.37
C GLN A 122 -13.59 11.16 0.97
N GLY A 123 -12.40 10.66 0.62
CA GLY A 123 -11.29 11.49 0.16
C GLY A 123 -10.14 10.67 -0.41
N SER A 124 -9.16 11.38 -0.97
CA SER A 124 -7.92 10.81 -1.50
C SER A 124 -6.68 11.57 -1.02
N ASN A 125 -6.76 12.14 0.18
CA ASN A 125 -5.67 12.90 0.77
C ASN A 125 -4.46 12.00 1.02
N ALA A 126 -3.26 12.55 0.82
CA ALA A 126 -2.02 11.94 1.23
C ALA A 126 -1.86 12.01 2.76
N CYS A 127 -0.83 11.36 3.27
CA CYS A 127 -0.46 11.51 4.67
C CYS A 127 -0.01 12.96 4.94
N PRO A 128 -0.58 13.67 5.94
CA PRO A 128 -0.17 15.05 6.24
C PRO A 128 1.32 15.19 6.49
N THR A 129 1.94 14.24 7.19
CA THR A 129 3.41 14.21 7.38
C THR A 129 4.15 14.13 6.05
N VAL A 130 3.68 13.30 5.12
CA VAL A 130 4.25 13.17 3.77
C VAL A 130 4.06 14.46 2.97
N THR A 131 2.86 15.04 3.01
CA THR A 131 2.53 16.29 2.31
C THR A 131 3.43 17.44 2.75
N VAL A 132 3.67 17.60 4.05
CA VAL A 132 4.46 18.74 4.58
C VAL A 132 5.97 18.47 4.61
N THR A 133 6.42 17.24 4.37
CA THR A 133 7.86 16.88 4.39
C THR A 133 8.72 17.82 3.53
N PRO A 134 8.34 18.19 2.29
CA PRO A 134 9.14 19.13 1.50
C PRO A 134 9.39 20.48 2.19
N ASN A 135 8.40 20.98 2.92
CA ASN A 135 8.51 22.24 3.65
C ASN A 135 9.35 22.09 4.92
N THR A 136 9.19 20.97 5.66
CA THR A 136 10.07 20.65 6.79
C THR A 136 11.53 20.51 6.35
N VAL A 137 11.77 19.85 5.21
CA VAL A 137 13.11 19.71 4.63
C VAL A 137 13.65 21.08 4.23
N LYS A 138 12.85 21.93 3.57
CA LYS A 138 13.24 23.31 3.27
C LYS A 138 13.72 24.04 4.52
N ALA A 139 12.93 23.98 5.59
CA ALA A 139 13.27 24.62 6.87
C ALA A 139 14.60 24.11 7.45
N ALA A 140 14.88 22.81 7.35
CA ALA A 140 16.15 22.21 7.81
C ALA A 140 17.39 22.76 7.06
N PHE A 141 17.23 23.20 5.82
CA PHE A 141 18.30 23.79 5.00
C PHE A 141 18.27 25.33 4.93
N THR A 142 17.34 25.98 5.66
CA THR A 142 17.23 27.44 5.71
C THR A 142 17.25 28.02 7.12
N LYS A 143 17.20 27.19 8.17
CA LYS A 143 17.11 27.63 9.58
C LYS A 143 18.34 28.42 10.03
N GLU A 144 19.52 27.85 9.87
CA GLU A 144 20.79 28.47 10.32
C GLU A 144 21.39 29.35 9.22
N SER A 145 21.34 28.89 7.97
CA SER A 145 21.73 29.64 6.78
C SER A 145 20.92 29.14 5.58
N ASN A 146 20.82 29.93 4.51
CA ASN A 146 20.09 29.53 3.30
C ASN A 146 21.01 28.78 2.34
N VAL A 147 21.20 27.48 2.61
CA VAL A 147 22.10 26.61 1.85
C VAL A 147 21.73 26.56 0.37
N PHE A 148 20.45 26.62 0.03
CA PHE A 148 20.00 26.64 -1.35
C PHE A 148 20.48 27.90 -2.09
N ALA A 149 20.31 29.08 -1.48
CA ALA A 149 20.78 30.33 -2.06
C ALA A 149 22.31 30.40 -2.16
N GLU A 150 23.02 29.93 -1.14
CA GLU A 150 24.49 29.85 -1.13
C GLU A 150 25.05 28.98 -2.27
N GLN A 151 24.35 27.90 -2.62
CA GLN A 151 24.71 27.03 -3.74
C GLN A 151 24.09 27.45 -5.07
N GLY A 152 23.32 28.55 -5.10
CA GLY A 152 22.64 29.03 -6.30
C GLY A 152 21.62 28.03 -6.86
N VAL A 153 20.93 27.30 -5.98
CA VAL A 153 19.87 26.33 -6.30
C VAL A 153 18.51 26.89 -5.87
N VAL A 154 17.52 26.85 -6.75
CA VAL A 154 16.14 27.22 -6.41
C VAL A 154 15.41 26.01 -5.81
N TYR A 155 14.89 26.12 -4.60
CA TYR A 155 14.06 25.06 -3.99
C TYR A 155 12.58 25.32 -4.26
N LEU A 156 11.92 24.37 -4.94
CA LEU A 156 10.54 24.44 -5.39
C LEU A 156 9.70 23.39 -4.66
N ASP A 157 8.84 23.86 -3.75
CA ASP A 157 7.92 23.04 -2.95
C ASP A 157 6.45 23.46 -3.10
N PRO A 158 5.88 23.49 -4.32
CA PRO A 158 4.49 23.87 -4.49
C PRO A 158 3.54 22.86 -3.84
N LEU A 159 2.43 23.34 -3.30
CA LEU A 159 1.29 22.51 -2.91
C LEU A 159 0.49 22.12 -4.14
N ILE A 160 0.28 20.82 -4.34
CA ILE A 160 -0.38 20.28 -5.54
C ILE A 160 -1.49 19.28 -5.22
N ASP A 161 -2.54 19.31 -6.04
CA ASP A 161 -3.74 18.45 -5.93
C ASP A 161 -3.95 17.66 -7.23
N PHE A 162 -3.68 16.34 -7.22
CA PHE A 162 -3.87 15.48 -8.40
C PHE A 162 -5.34 15.08 -8.65
N SER A 163 -6.27 15.43 -7.77
CA SER A 163 -7.71 15.14 -7.93
C SER A 163 -8.43 16.18 -8.79
N ASP A 164 -7.92 17.41 -8.88
CA ASP A 164 -8.47 18.48 -9.71
C ASP A 164 -7.43 18.96 -10.74
N ARG A 165 -7.61 18.54 -12.00
CA ARG A 165 -6.69 18.89 -13.09
C ARG A 165 -6.57 20.39 -13.34
N LYS A 166 -7.65 21.15 -13.15
CA LYS A 166 -7.65 22.59 -13.40
C LYS A 166 -6.87 23.31 -12.30
N LEU A 167 -7.11 22.93 -11.05
CA LEU A 167 -6.36 23.45 -9.91
C LEU A 167 -4.87 23.08 -10.01
N LEU A 168 -4.57 21.82 -10.36
CA LEU A 168 -3.21 21.34 -10.60
C LEU A 168 -2.49 22.20 -11.64
N GLY A 169 -3.15 22.47 -12.77
CA GLY A 169 -2.60 23.31 -13.82
C GLY A 169 -2.26 24.72 -13.33
N GLN A 170 -3.12 25.33 -12.51
CA GLN A 170 -2.85 26.65 -11.91
C GLN A 170 -1.67 26.60 -10.93
N GLN A 171 -1.61 25.59 -10.06
CA GLN A 171 -0.53 25.41 -9.07
C GLN A 171 0.83 25.24 -9.77
N PHE A 172 0.88 24.41 -10.81
CA PHE A 172 2.09 24.22 -11.61
C PHE A 172 2.50 25.49 -12.35
N PHE A 173 1.54 26.17 -12.99
CA PHE A 173 1.82 27.41 -13.72
C PHE A 173 2.42 28.47 -12.79
N GLN A 174 1.82 28.69 -11.62
CA GLN A 174 2.32 29.65 -10.63
C GLN A 174 3.72 29.30 -10.13
N ALA A 175 4.01 28.02 -9.90
CA ALA A 175 5.29 27.56 -9.37
C ALA A 175 6.41 27.55 -10.41
N LEU A 176 6.09 27.26 -11.67
CA LEU A 176 7.09 26.92 -12.70
C LEU A 176 7.20 27.97 -13.81
N GLU A 177 6.23 28.87 -14.01
CA GLU A 177 6.40 30.01 -14.93
C GLU A 177 7.68 30.81 -14.64
N PRO A 178 8.04 31.12 -13.37
CA PRO A 178 9.19 31.99 -13.12
C PRO A 178 10.53 31.40 -13.55
N ILE A 179 10.62 30.08 -13.69
CA ILE A 179 11.85 29.35 -14.03
C ILE A 179 11.84 28.75 -15.44
N LEU A 180 10.65 28.52 -16.03
CA LEU A 180 10.51 27.91 -17.35
C LEU A 180 9.91 28.87 -18.39
N GLY A 181 9.34 30.01 -17.98
CA GLY A 181 8.70 30.96 -18.90
C GLY A 181 7.49 30.34 -19.61
N LEU A 182 6.61 29.70 -18.85
CA LEU A 182 5.44 28.96 -19.37
C LEU A 182 4.34 29.90 -19.83
N SER A 183 3.57 29.50 -20.85
CA SER A 183 2.24 30.09 -21.12
C SER A 183 1.18 29.20 -20.45
N PRO A 184 -0.01 29.74 -20.12
CA PRO A 184 -1.09 28.90 -19.58
C PRO A 184 -1.42 27.71 -20.48
N GLU A 185 -1.41 27.91 -21.80
CA GLU A 185 -1.71 26.90 -22.80
C GLU A 185 -0.60 25.84 -22.91
N GLU A 186 0.67 26.26 -22.87
CA GLU A 186 1.81 25.33 -22.84
C GLU A 186 1.80 24.47 -21.59
N ASN A 187 1.56 25.08 -20.43
CA ASN A 187 1.46 24.37 -19.16
C ASN A 187 0.30 23.36 -19.18
N ALA A 188 -0.88 23.74 -19.69
CA ALA A 188 -2.02 22.84 -19.80
C ALA A 188 -1.70 21.61 -20.69
N ARG A 189 -1.01 21.81 -21.82
CA ARG A 189 -0.57 20.70 -22.67
C ARG A 189 0.45 19.81 -21.97
N ALA A 190 1.38 20.39 -21.20
CA ALA A 190 2.37 19.62 -20.43
C ALA A 190 1.73 18.81 -19.31
N ILE A 191 0.70 19.33 -18.63
CA ILE A 191 -0.10 18.59 -17.64
C ILE A 191 -0.76 17.37 -18.27
N GLU A 192 -1.37 17.53 -19.45
CA GLU A 192 -2.00 16.40 -20.15
C GLU A 192 -0.99 15.36 -20.63
N VAL A 193 0.21 15.78 -21.06
CA VAL A 193 1.31 14.84 -21.34
C VAL A 193 1.70 14.08 -20.07
N GLY A 194 1.83 14.76 -18.93
CA GLY A 194 2.13 14.14 -17.65
C GLY A 194 1.11 13.06 -17.26
N PHE A 195 -0.20 13.36 -17.36
CA PHE A 195 -1.25 12.38 -17.07
C PHE A 195 -1.27 11.21 -18.04
N ARG A 196 -1.04 11.47 -19.34
CA ARG A 196 -0.97 10.41 -20.35
C ARG A 196 0.16 9.43 -20.05
N GLU A 197 1.37 9.92 -19.76
CA GLU A 197 2.52 9.05 -19.48
C GLU A 197 2.38 8.34 -18.13
N LEU A 198 1.77 8.98 -17.12
CA LEU A 198 1.43 8.31 -15.87
C LEU A 198 0.46 7.14 -16.10
N ALA A 199 -0.61 7.37 -16.86
CA ALA A 199 -1.58 6.32 -17.19
C ALA A 199 -0.96 5.20 -18.03
N ALA A 200 -0.09 5.52 -18.99
CA ALA A 200 0.62 4.54 -19.80
C ALA A 200 1.56 3.68 -18.94
N TYR A 201 2.33 4.30 -18.04
CA TYR A 201 3.20 3.61 -17.09
C TYR A 201 2.42 2.67 -16.16
N GLU A 202 1.33 3.15 -15.56
CA GLU A 202 0.49 2.33 -14.69
C GLU A 202 -0.15 1.16 -15.45
N SER A 203 -0.63 1.40 -16.68
CA SER A 203 -1.23 0.37 -17.53
C SER A 203 -0.21 -0.70 -17.91
N ASP A 204 1.02 -0.33 -18.29
CA ASP A 204 2.08 -1.28 -18.60
C ASP A 204 2.46 -2.14 -17.38
N LEU A 205 2.58 -1.52 -16.20
CA LEU A 205 2.84 -2.27 -14.96
C LEU A 205 1.71 -3.21 -14.58
N ARG A 206 0.45 -2.77 -14.69
CA ARG A 206 -0.72 -3.62 -14.42
C ARG A 206 -0.80 -4.78 -15.41
N LYS A 207 -0.48 -4.56 -16.68
CA LYS A 207 -0.42 -5.62 -17.69
C LYS A 207 0.65 -6.67 -17.34
N ARG A 208 1.86 -6.23 -16.97
CA ARG A 208 2.91 -7.15 -16.50
C ARG A 208 2.49 -7.89 -15.23
N ALA A 209 1.83 -7.22 -14.30
CA ALA A 209 1.27 -7.86 -13.10
C ALA A 209 0.22 -8.91 -13.49
N ARG A 210 -0.65 -8.62 -14.47
CA ARG A 210 -1.64 -9.58 -14.97
C ARG A 210 -0.98 -10.81 -15.59
N ASP A 211 0.00 -10.61 -16.47
CA ASP A 211 0.72 -11.72 -17.13
C ASP A 211 1.39 -12.66 -16.10
N VAL A 212 2.00 -12.09 -15.05
CA VAL A 212 2.62 -12.86 -13.97
C VAL A 212 1.55 -13.57 -13.13
N LEU A 213 0.42 -12.91 -12.85
CA LEU A 213 -0.68 -13.51 -12.10
C LEU A 213 -1.27 -14.73 -12.84
N ASP A 214 -1.53 -14.59 -14.15
CA ASP A 214 -2.02 -15.68 -14.99
C ASP A 214 -0.99 -16.82 -15.11
N GLN A 215 0.31 -16.52 -15.03
CA GLN A 215 1.35 -17.55 -14.93
C GLN A 215 1.30 -18.29 -13.59
N LEU A 216 1.15 -17.57 -12.47
CA LEU A 216 1.06 -18.17 -11.14
C LEU A 216 -0.15 -19.10 -11.02
N GLU A 217 -1.29 -18.73 -11.60
CA GLU A 217 -2.48 -19.59 -11.64
C GLU A 217 -2.24 -20.87 -12.44
N ARG A 218 -1.65 -20.76 -13.64
CA ARG A 218 -1.35 -21.92 -14.50
C ARG A 218 -0.34 -22.87 -13.87
N GLU A 219 0.64 -22.34 -13.16
CA GLU A 219 1.70 -23.11 -12.51
C GLU A 219 1.36 -23.52 -11.08
N ASN A 220 0.20 -23.11 -10.57
CA ASN A 220 -0.23 -23.24 -9.17
C ASN A 220 0.85 -22.80 -8.16
N ARG A 221 1.46 -21.63 -8.43
CA ARG A 221 2.51 -21.02 -7.61
C ARG A 221 1.97 -19.84 -6.82
N ILE A 222 2.74 -19.43 -5.81
CA ILE A 222 2.37 -18.31 -4.93
C ILE A 222 3.07 -17.03 -5.38
N GLY A 223 2.31 -15.93 -5.37
CA GLY A 223 2.81 -14.56 -5.44
C GLY A 223 2.57 -13.81 -4.15
N ILE A 224 3.44 -12.86 -3.82
CA ILE A 224 3.33 -12.03 -2.62
C ILE A 224 2.78 -10.66 -3.01
N VAL A 225 1.67 -10.24 -2.39
CA VAL A 225 1.20 -8.85 -2.48
C VAL A 225 1.82 -8.06 -1.33
N LEU A 226 2.64 -7.07 -1.70
CA LEU A 226 3.19 -6.13 -0.75
C LEU A 226 2.14 -5.09 -0.38
N LEU A 227 1.57 -5.24 0.81
CA LEU A 227 0.69 -4.24 1.43
C LEU A 227 1.58 -3.18 2.10
N ALA A 228 2.00 -2.20 1.31
CA ALA A 228 2.91 -1.15 1.75
C ALA A 228 2.69 0.16 0.99
N ARG A 229 3.16 1.26 1.57
CA ARG A 229 3.14 2.57 0.90
C ARG A 229 4.06 2.59 -0.33
N PRO A 230 3.78 3.40 -1.37
CA PRO A 230 4.56 3.41 -2.62
C PRO A 230 6.07 3.64 -2.46
N TYR A 231 6.47 4.40 -1.43
CA TYR A 231 7.88 4.66 -1.15
C TYR A 231 8.65 3.45 -0.62
N HIS A 232 7.99 2.37 -0.22
CA HIS A 232 8.68 1.12 0.15
C HIS A 232 9.23 0.35 -1.05
N HIS A 233 9.09 0.88 -2.27
CA HIS A 233 9.88 0.44 -3.41
C HIS A 233 11.35 0.91 -3.34
N ASP A 234 11.70 1.75 -2.36
CA ASP A 234 13.09 2.03 -2.03
C ASP A 234 13.72 0.84 -1.27
N PRO A 235 14.82 0.23 -1.75
CA PRO A 235 15.48 -0.88 -1.07
C PRO A 235 16.02 -0.51 0.32
N GLY A 236 16.33 0.76 0.56
CA GLY A 236 16.71 1.23 1.89
C GLY A 236 15.53 1.28 2.87
N LEU A 237 14.33 1.63 2.38
CA LEU A 237 13.11 1.71 3.20
C LEU A 237 12.44 0.35 3.43
N ASN A 238 12.60 -0.60 2.52
CA ASN A 238 12.10 -1.97 2.71
C ASN A 238 13.16 -2.93 3.26
N HIS A 239 14.37 -2.46 3.50
CA HIS A 239 15.51 -3.24 4.00
C HIS A 239 15.86 -4.48 3.15
N GLU A 240 15.68 -4.37 1.84
CA GLU A 240 15.90 -5.45 0.87
C GLU A 240 15.01 -6.69 1.10
N ILE A 241 13.93 -6.56 1.90
CA ILE A 241 13.03 -7.68 2.21
C ILE A 241 12.40 -8.24 0.92
N LEU A 242 12.08 -7.36 -0.04
CA LEU A 242 11.45 -7.76 -1.30
C LEU A 242 12.42 -8.58 -2.15
N GLU A 243 13.66 -8.15 -2.22
CA GLU A 243 14.76 -8.79 -2.94
C GLU A 243 15.05 -10.18 -2.36
N GLU A 244 15.01 -10.36 -1.04
CA GLU A 244 15.17 -11.67 -0.42
C GLU A 244 14.04 -12.64 -0.83
N PHE A 245 12.79 -12.19 -0.89
CA PHE A 245 11.69 -13.03 -1.38
C PHE A 245 11.80 -13.32 -2.89
N GLN A 246 12.24 -12.36 -3.69
CA GLN A 246 12.47 -12.55 -5.12
C GLN A 246 13.57 -13.59 -5.39
N LYS A 247 14.67 -13.58 -4.61
CA LYS A 247 15.74 -14.60 -4.67
C LYS A 247 15.23 -16.01 -4.37
N LEU A 248 14.18 -16.12 -3.55
CA LEU A 248 13.53 -17.38 -3.21
C LEU A 248 12.47 -17.83 -4.24
N GLY A 249 12.25 -17.03 -5.31
CA GLY A 249 11.40 -17.39 -6.44
C GLY A 249 9.95 -16.93 -6.32
N TYR A 250 9.64 -16.01 -5.39
CA TYR A 250 8.30 -15.41 -5.26
C TYR A 250 8.22 -14.10 -6.04
N PRO A 251 7.32 -13.99 -7.02
CA PRO A 251 6.97 -12.68 -7.59
C PRO A 251 6.32 -11.80 -6.51
N VAL A 252 6.70 -10.52 -6.49
CA VAL A 252 6.19 -9.52 -5.55
C VAL A 252 5.38 -8.47 -6.31
N PHE A 253 4.12 -8.31 -5.94
CA PHE A 253 3.18 -7.35 -6.50
C PHE A 253 3.08 -6.11 -5.63
N SER A 254 3.08 -4.93 -6.25
CA SER A 254 2.77 -3.69 -5.54
C SER A 254 1.27 -3.51 -5.40
N GLN A 255 0.81 -3.13 -4.21
CA GLN A 255 -0.60 -2.75 -4.00
C GLN A 255 -1.12 -1.67 -4.97
N SER A 256 -0.25 -0.78 -5.48
CA SER A 256 -0.65 0.34 -6.34
C SER A 256 -0.86 -0.05 -7.81
N THR A 257 -0.34 -1.21 -8.22
CA THR A 257 -0.40 -1.68 -9.61
C THR A 257 -0.90 -3.12 -9.73
N LEU A 258 -1.72 -3.55 -8.76
CA LEU A 258 -2.54 -4.75 -8.93
C LEU A 258 -3.43 -4.60 -10.17
N PRO A 259 -3.68 -5.70 -10.91
CA PRO A 259 -4.47 -5.63 -12.14
C PRO A 259 -5.92 -5.21 -11.85
N LEU A 260 -6.49 -4.46 -12.79
CA LEU A 260 -7.86 -3.93 -12.71
C LEU A 260 -8.73 -4.43 -13.87
N ASP A 261 -8.30 -5.50 -14.55
CA ASP A 261 -8.98 -6.10 -15.68
C ASP A 261 -10.38 -6.59 -15.27
N GLU A 262 -11.37 -6.32 -16.12
CA GLU A 262 -12.78 -6.56 -15.82
C GLU A 262 -13.09 -8.03 -15.53
N ASP A 263 -12.50 -8.95 -16.29
CA ASP A 263 -12.68 -10.40 -16.10
C ASP A 263 -12.11 -10.87 -14.75
N LEU A 264 -10.97 -10.32 -14.33
CA LEU A 264 -10.36 -10.65 -13.06
C LEU A 264 -11.18 -10.09 -11.89
N LEU A 265 -11.58 -8.82 -11.98
CA LEU A 265 -12.40 -8.20 -10.96
C LEU A 265 -13.77 -8.89 -10.83
N GLU A 266 -14.37 -9.31 -11.93
CA GLU A 266 -15.60 -10.12 -11.94
C GLU A 266 -15.38 -11.47 -11.23
N ARG A 267 -14.28 -12.18 -11.52
CA ARG A 267 -13.98 -13.45 -10.84
C ARG A 267 -13.75 -13.29 -9.34
N LEU A 268 -13.08 -12.22 -8.92
CA LEU A 268 -12.74 -12.00 -7.51
C LEU A 268 -13.90 -11.41 -6.70
N PHE A 269 -14.66 -10.47 -7.26
CA PHE A 269 -15.65 -9.66 -6.52
C PHE A 269 -17.09 -9.80 -7.04
N GLY A 270 -17.30 -10.35 -8.25
CA GLY A 270 -18.58 -10.28 -8.96
C GLY A 270 -19.77 -10.88 -8.21
N HIS A 271 -19.55 -11.95 -7.44
CA HIS A 271 -20.58 -12.55 -6.59
C HIS A 271 -21.10 -11.54 -5.54
N GLU A 272 -20.19 -10.87 -4.83
CA GLU A 272 -20.55 -9.91 -3.77
C GLU A 272 -21.19 -8.64 -4.37
N VAL A 273 -20.76 -8.25 -5.57
CA VAL A 273 -21.38 -7.15 -6.33
C VAL A 273 -22.82 -7.49 -6.72
N ARG A 274 -23.07 -8.67 -7.30
CA ARG A 274 -24.43 -9.12 -7.66
C ARG A 274 -25.34 -9.33 -6.45
N ALA A 275 -24.77 -9.81 -5.35
CA ALA A 275 -25.49 -9.98 -4.08
C ALA A 275 -25.80 -8.64 -3.39
N GLY A 276 -25.27 -7.51 -3.90
CA GLY A 276 -25.46 -6.19 -3.31
C GLY A 276 -24.73 -5.99 -1.99
N THR A 277 -23.73 -6.83 -1.69
CA THR A 277 -22.88 -6.69 -0.48
C THR A 277 -21.92 -5.52 -0.64
N ILE A 278 -21.41 -5.32 -1.86
CA ILE A 278 -20.63 -4.16 -2.29
C ILE A 278 -21.21 -3.63 -3.61
N GLY A 279 -21.10 -2.33 -3.86
CA GLY A 279 -21.54 -1.68 -5.10
C GLY A 279 -20.53 -1.75 -6.25
N SER A 280 -19.25 -1.98 -5.96
CA SER A 280 -18.17 -2.03 -6.96
C SER A 280 -16.99 -2.87 -6.48
N PRO A 281 -16.23 -3.56 -7.37
CA PRO A 281 -14.96 -4.19 -7.00
C PRO A 281 -13.89 -3.19 -6.50
N LEU A 282 -14.06 -1.90 -6.81
CA LEU A 282 -13.10 -0.84 -6.48
C LEU A 282 -13.49 -0.02 -5.24
N GLU A 283 -14.45 -0.50 -4.45
CA GLU A 283 -14.84 0.15 -3.20
C GLU A 283 -14.40 -0.63 -1.96
N ILE A 284 -14.39 0.06 -0.82
CA ILE A 284 -13.94 -0.47 0.48
C ILE A 284 -14.87 -0.14 1.64
N GLN A 285 -16.05 0.47 1.38
CA GLN A 285 -16.92 0.98 2.45
C GLN A 285 -17.46 -0.11 3.39
N ASP A 286 -17.55 -1.34 2.89
CA ASP A 286 -17.93 -2.55 3.62
C ASP A 286 -16.99 -2.87 4.78
N VAL A 287 -15.69 -2.57 4.62
CA VAL A 287 -14.65 -2.88 5.61
C VAL A 287 -13.99 -1.64 6.22
N TRP A 288 -14.09 -0.49 5.57
CA TRP A 288 -13.44 0.75 5.98
C TRP A 288 -14.27 2.00 5.62
N LYS A 289 -15.02 2.50 6.61
CA LYS A 289 -15.93 3.65 6.42
C LYS A 289 -15.21 4.99 6.36
N ASN A 290 -14.09 5.15 7.06
CA ASN A 290 -13.34 6.40 7.20
C ASN A 290 -12.30 6.58 6.09
N SER A 291 -12.76 6.58 4.84
CA SER A 291 -11.91 6.45 3.63
C SER A 291 -11.33 7.77 3.12
N TYR A 292 -10.70 8.57 4.00
CA TYR A 292 -10.13 9.87 3.67
C TYR A 292 -8.71 9.80 3.06
N SER A 293 -7.91 8.80 3.47
CA SER A 293 -6.48 8.70 3.12
C SER A 293 -6.28 7.77 1.93
N ALA A 294 -5.81 8.30 0.80
CA ALA A 294 -5.63 7.54 -0.43
C ALA A 294 -4.73 6.32 -0.25
N SER A 295 -3.61 6.47 0.46
CA SER A 295 -2.69 5.34 0.67
C SER A 295 -3.34 4.25 1.53
N THR A 296 -4.14 4.63 2.53
CA THR A 296 -4.86 3.68 3.40
C THR A 296 -5.94 2.97 2.61
N ASN A 297 -6.70 3.71 1.82
CA ASN A 297 -7.75 3.16 0.95
C ASN A 297 -7.18 2.10 0.00
N HIS A 298 -6.04 2.38 -0.64
CA HIS A 298 -5.34 1.41 -1.49
C HIS A 298 -4.87 0.17 -0.73
N LYS A 299 -4.31 0.34 0.48
CA LYS A 299 -3.84 -0.80 1.28
C LYS A 299 -5.00 -1.73 1.67
N VAL A 300 -6.14 -1.16 2.06
CA VAL A 300 -7.38 -1.89 2.38
C VAL A 300 -7.94 -2.60 1.14
N TRP A 301 -8.01 -1.91 0.01
CA TRP A 301 -8.47 -2.52 -1.24
C TRP A 301 -7.55 -3.66 -1.71
N ALA A 302 -6.23 -3.47 -1.63
CA ALA A 302 -5.27 -4.51 -1.97
C ALA A 302 -5.37 -5.72 -1.04
N ALA A 303 -5.68 -5.52 0.25
CA ALA A 303 -5.98 -6.64 1.15
C ALA A 303 -7.24 -7.39 0.72
N LYS A 304 -8.31 -6.69 0.33
CA LYS A 304 -9.54 -7.32 -0.21
C LYS A 304 -9.24 -8.14 -1.47
N PHE A 305 -8.43 -7.59 -2.38
CA PHE A 305 -8.00 -8.27 -3.59
C PHE A 305 -7.20 -9.54 -3.27
N THR A 306 -6.20 -9.41 -2.39
CA THR A 306 -5.32 -10.52 -1.99
C THR A 306 -6.11 -11.66 -1.34
N ALA A 307 -7.02 -11.33 -0.41
CA ALA A 307 -7.88 -12.30 0.27
C ALA A 307 -8.81 -13.10 -0.65
N ARG A 308 -9.06 -12.61 -1.87
CA ARG A 308 -9.95 -13.27 -2.84
C ARG A 308 -9.21 -14.11 -3.86
N HIS A 309 -7.88 -14.01 -3.93
CA HIS A 309 -7.10 -14.64 -4.98
C HIS A 309 -6.35 -15.88 -4.46
N PRO A 310 -6.57 -17.08 -5.03
CA PRO A 310 -6.04 -18.34 -4.46
C PRO A 310 -4.51 -18.43 -4.49
N ASN A 311 -3.86 -17.76 -5.45
CA ASN A 311 -2.41 -17.78 -5.61
C ASN A 311 -1.67 -16.61 -4.94
N LEU A 312 -2.36 -15.75 -4.18
CA LEU A 312 -1.73 -14.58 -3.57
C LEU A 312 -1.69 -14.68 -2.05
N VAL A 313 -0.58 -14.22 -1.48
CA VAL A 313 -0.39 -14.09 -0.02
C VAL A 313 -0.07 -12.65 0.34
N ALA A 314 -0.45 -12.23 1.55
CA ALA A 314 -0.23 -10.86 1.99
C ALA A 314 1.06 -10.72 2.80
N LEU A 315 1.89 -9.76 2.40
CA LEU A 315 3.02 -9.28 3.19
C LEU A 315 2.81 -7.81 3.50
N GLU A 316 2.43 -7.49 4.74
CA GLU A 316 2.34 -6.11 5.19
C GLU A 316 3.71 -5.56 5.56
N LEU A 317 4.05 -4.38 5.04
CA LEU A 317 5.21 -3.61 5.46
C LEU A 317 4.74 -2.26 5.98
N SER A 318 5.26 -1.88 7.16
CA SER A 318 4.97 -0.58 7.75
C SER A 318 6.22 0.02 8.39
N SER A 319 6.42 1.31 8.15
CA SER A 319 7.51 2.04 8.76
C SER A 319 7.20 2.47 10.19
N PHE A 320 8.24 2.64 11.00
CA PHE A 320 8.14 3.21 12.33
C PHE A 320 7.40 4.56 12.31
N LYS A 321 6.53 4.75 13.31
CA LYS A 321 5.65 5.93 13.46
C LYS A 321 4.68 6.18 12.29
N CYS A 322 4.31 5.16 11.53
CA CYS A 322 3.27 5.31 10.51
C CYS A 322 1.86 5.42 11.15
N GLY A 323 1.44 6.66 11.45
CA GLY A 323 0.14 6.93 12.08
C GLY A 323 -1.09 6.56 11.25
N HIS A 324 -0.94 6.37 9.93
CA HIS A 324 -2.04 5.92 9.06
C HIS A 324 -2.11 4.40 8.90
N ASP A 325 -1.05 3.67 9.24
CA ASP A 325 -1.06 2.20 9.23
C ASP A 325 -1.59 1.65 10.56
N ALA A 326 -1.22 2.26 11.69
CA ALA A 326 -1.61 1.79 13.01
C ALA A 326 -3.14 1.57 13.18
N PRO A 327 -4.03 2.46 12.70
CA PRO A 327 -5.48 2.27 12.82
C PRO A 327 -6.05 1.15 11.93
N ILE A 328 -5.33 0.70 10.91
CA ILE A 328 -5.83 -0.28 9.94
C ILE A 328 -5.22 -1.67 10.09
N TYR A 329 -4.25 -1.88 10.98
CA TYR A 329 -3.61 -3.18 11.16
C TYR A 329 -4.62 -4.30 11.39
N THR A 330 -5.53 -4.12 12.35
CA THR A 330 -6.56 -5.13 12.66
C THR A 330 -7.53 -5.33 11.50
N THR A 331 -7.85 -4.26 10.74
CA THR A 331 -8.70 -4.37 9.56
C THR A 331 -8.04 -5.20 8.48
N ILE A 332 -6.77 -4.92 8.15
CA ILE A 332 -6.00 -5.66 7.14
C ILE A 332 -5.85 -7.12 7.55
N GLU A 333 -5.39 -7.38 8.78
CA GLU A 333 -5.23 -8.73 9.33
C GLU A 333 -6.56 -9.50 9.28
N SER A 334 -7.66 -8.88 9.74
CA SER A 334 -8.99 -9.50 9.70
C SER A 334 -9.47 -9.83 8.29
N ILE A 335 -9.19 -8.98 7.30
CA ILE A 335 -9.56 -9.23 5.90
C ILE A 335 -8.83 -10.47 5.37
N ILE A 336 -7.52 -10.55 5.61
CA ILE A 336 -6.68 -11.63 5.10
C ILE A 336 -6.97 -12.94 5.84
N GLU A 337 -6.92 -12.96 7.18
CA GLU A 337 -7.04 -14.19 7.97
C GLU A 337 -8.41 -14.86 7.82
N ARG A 338 -9.49 -14.08 7.68
CA ARG A 338 -10.85 -14.64 7.45
C ARG A 338 -10.98 -15.39 6.13
N SER A 339 -10.11 -15.12 5.15
CA SER A 339 -10.06 -15.86 3.89
C SER A 339 -9.25 -17.16 3.97
N GLY A 340 -8.55 -17.40 5.08
CA GLY A 340 -7.58 -18.50 5.18
C GLY A 340 -6.26 -18.24 4.44
N THR A 341 -6.10 -17.06 3.83
CA THR A 341 -4.86 -16.64 3.17
C THR A 341 -3.77 -16.36 4.21
N PRO A 342 -2.52 -16.84 4.00
CA PRO A 342 -1.40 -16.50 4.86
C PRO A 342 -1.14 -14.98 4.95
N TYR A 343 -0.97 -14.51 6.17
CA TYR A 343 -0.66 -13.12 6.49
C TYR A 343 0.69 -13.02 7.20
N PHE A 344 1.59 -12.19 6.67
CA PHE A 344 2.88 -11.89 7.29
C PHE A 344 3.05 -10.37 7.38
N SER A 345 3.80 -9.89 8.37
CA SER A 345 4.03 -8.45 8.51
C SER A 345 5.42 -8.08 9.01
N PHE A 346 6.03 -7.07 8.42
CA PHE A 346 7.20 -6.36 8.93
C PHE A 346 6.76 -4.95 9.34
N LYS A 347 6.44 -4.80 10.63
CA LYS A 347 6.03 -3.53 11.22
C LYS A 347 7.23 -2.83 11.86
N ASP A 348 7.11 -1.51 11.98
CA ASP A 348 8.10 -0.65 12.62
C ASP A 348 9.49 -0.69 11.97
N VAL A 349 9.52 -0.76 10.64
CA VAL A 349 10.75 -0.63 9.85
C VAL A 349 11.31 0.79 9.96
N ASP A 350 12.56 0.93 10.38
CA ASP A 350 13.20 2.21 10.73
C ASP A 350 14.65 2.26 10.19
N GLU A 351 15.44 3.30 10.50
CA GLU A 351 16.85 3.38 10.03
C GLU A 351 17.73 2.23 10.53
N ASN A 352 17.36 1.65 11.67
CA ASN A 352 18.04 0.48 12.20
C ASN A 352 17.70 -0.71 11.30
N LYS A 353 18.71 -1.23 10.60
CA LYS A 353 18.56 -2.37 9.69
C LYS A 353 19.09 -3.66 10.34
N PRO A 354 18.28 -4.38 11.15
CA PRO A 354 18.69 -5.62 11.82
C PRO A 354 18.72 -6.79 10.83
N THR A 355 19.67 -6.78 9.91
CA THR A 355 19.76 -7.72 8.77
C THR A 355 19.69 -9.19 9.19
N GLY A 356 20.32 -9.57 10.31
CA GLY A 356 20.25 -10.94 10.83
C GLY A 356 18.84 -11.38 11.23
N SER A 357 18.10 -10.52 11.92
CA SER A 357 16.70 -10.79 12.32
C SER A 357 15.79 -10.85 11.11
N ILE A 358 15.95 -9.91 10.17
CA ILE A 358 15.18 -9.88 8.91
C ILE A 358 15.38 -11.19 8.13
N ARG A 359 16.62 -11.66 7.99
CA ARG A 359 16.93 -12.91 7.26
C ARG A 359 16.24 -14.13 7.88
N ILE A 360 16.33 -14.29 9.21
CA ILE A 360 15.66 -15.41 9.91
C ILE A 360 14.15 -15.37 9.70
N ARG A 361 13.54 -14.17 9.72
CA ARG A 361 12.10 -14.01 9.47
C ARG A 361 11.73 -14.36 8.04
N VAL A 362 12.52 -13.93 7.04
CA VAL A 362 12.29 -14.31 5.64
C VAL A 362 12.42 -15.83 5.45
N GLU A 363 13.44 -16.46 6.03
CA GLU A 363 13.62 -17.93 6.00
C GLU A 363 12.41 -18.66 6.63
N THR A 364 11.91 -18.13 7.75
CA THR A 364 10.72 -18.68 8.43
C THR A 364 9.48 -18.54 7.56
N ILE A 365 9.24 -17.37 6.97
CA ILE A 365 8.10 -17.13 6.08
C ILE A 365 8.19 -18.05 4.86
N HIS A 366 9.36 -18.19 4.25
CA HIS A 366 9.60 -19.10 3.13
C HIS A 366 9.24 -20.55 3.47
N TYR A 367 9.61 -21.01 4.66
CA TYR A 367 9.22 -22.35 5.13
C TYR A 367 7.70 -22.51 5.19
N PHE A 368 6.98 -21.53 5.74
CA PHE A 368 5.51 -21.55 5.76
C PHE A 368 4.91 -21.51 4.36
N LEU A 369 5.44 -20.67 3.47
CA LEU A 369 4.97 -20.55 2.09
C LEU A 369 5.18 -21.85 1.30
N LYS A 370 6.30 -22.55 1.48
CA LYS A 370 6.50 -23.89 0.90
C LYS A 370 5.44 -24.88 1.34
N ARG A 371 5.17 -24.95 2.64
CA ARG A 371 4.11 -25.83 3.17
C ARG A 371 2.74 -25.43 2.65
N TYR A 372 2.45 -24.13 2.55
CA TYR A 372 1.20 -23.66 2.00
C TYR A 372 1.04 -24.05 0.52
N ALA A 373 2.11 -23.90 -0.29
CA ALA A 373 2.12 -24.35 -1.68
C ALA A 373 1.92 -25.87 -1.80
N GLU A 374 2.48 -26.68 -0.90
CA GLU A 374 2.23 -28.13 -0.87
C GLU A 374 0.76 -28.46 -0.61
N HIS A 375 0.07 -27.70 0.26
CA HIS A 375 -1.37 -27.89 0.50
C HIS A 375 -2.21 -27.42 -0.69
N MET A 376 -1.86 -26.30 -1.33
CA MET A 376 -2.52 -25.84 -2.56
C MET A 376 -2.42 -26.85 -3.71
N ASN A 377 -1.37 -27.65 -3.74
CA ASN A 377 -1.13 -28.67 -4.77
C ASN A 377 -1.76 -30.03 -4.45
N LYS A 378 -2.38 -30.20 -3.27
CA LYS A 378 -3.12 -31.42 -2.97
C LYS A 378 -4.47 -31.41 -3.68
N PRO A 379 -4.93 -32.54 -4.26
CA PRO A 379 -6.24 -32.60 -4.86
C PRO A 379 -7.31 -32.33 -3.80
N ALA A 380 -8.24 -31.40 -4.08
CA ALA A 380 -9.35 -31.07 -3.18
C ALA A 380 -10.21 -32.30 -2.82
N SER A 381 -10.23 -33.34 -3.66
CA SER A 381 -10.95 -34.59 -3.35
C SER A 381 -10.35 -35.34 -2.16
N GLU A 382 -9.03 -35.36 -1.98
CA GLU A 382 -8.41 -36.08 -0.85
C GLU A 382 -8.69 -35.39 0.49
N GLU A 383 -8.73 -34.06 0.53
CA GLU A 383 -9.05 -33.28 1.74
C GLU A 383 -10.54 -33.42 2.10
N ILE A 384 -11.43 -33.34 1.11
CA ILE A 384 -12.87 -33.53 1.29
C ILE A 384 -13.19 -34.97 1.70
N GLU A 385 -12.60 -35.97 1.05
CA GLU A 385 -12.76 -37.38 1.39
C GLU A 385 -12.28 -37.67 2.82
N ARG A 386 -11.18 -37.04 3.24
CA ARG A 386 -10.68 -37.17 4.61
C ARG A 386 -11.60 -36.49 5.63
N GLN A 387 -12.10 -35.29 5.35
CA GLN A 387 -13.05 -34.59 6.22
C GLN A 387 -14.38 -35.35 6.34
N VAL A 388 -14.88 -35.90 5.23
CA VAL A 388 -16.07 -36.77 5.21
C VAL A 388 -15.81 -38.03 6.02
N ALA A 389 -14.65 -38.68 5.87
CA ALA A 389 -14.29 -39.88 6.62
C ALA A 389 -14.12 -39.63 8.14
N GLU A 390 -13.58 -38.47 8.54
CA GLU A 390 -13.51 -38.05 9.94
C GLU A 390 -14.91 -37.78 10.52
N TYR A 391 -15.78 -37.12 9.76
CA TYR A 391 -17.16 -36.85 10.16
C TYR A 391 -18.00 -38.14 10.29
N GLU A 392 -17.90 -39.05 9.32
CA GLU A 392 -18.56 -40.37 9.36
C GLU A 392 -18.11 -41.20 10.57
N ARG A 393 -16.83 -41.13 10.93
CA ARG A 393 -16.30 -41.81 12.12
C ARG A 393 -16.91 -41.25 13.40
N GLY A 394 -16.98 -39.92 13.52
CA GLY A 394 -17.61 -39.26 14.67
C GLY A 394 -19.09 -39.65 14.85
N LEU A 395 -19.84 -39.69 13.74
CA LEU A 395 -21.23 -40.15 13.72
C LEU A 395 -21.38 -41.61 14.15
N ARG A 396 -20.50 -42.51 13.66
CA ARG A 396 -20.52 -43.94 14.06
C ARG A 396 -20.23 -44.13 15.54
N GLU A 397 -19.27 -43.39 16.10
CA GLU A 397 -18.96 -43.43 17.53
C GLU A 397 -20.09 -42.86 18.40
N GLN A 398 -20.82 -41.85 17.92
CA GLN A 398 -21.98 -41.31 18.61
C GLN A 398 -23.14 -42.33 18.61
N LEU A 399 -23.45 -42.92 17.46
CA LEU A 399 -24.49 -43.95 17.34
C LEU A 399 -24.18 -45.19 18.20
N ALA A 400 -22.92 -45.62 18.23
CA ALA A 400 -22.49 -46.74 19.09
C ALA A 400 -22.68 -46.44 20.58
N ARG A 401 -22.39 -45.19 21.01
CA ARG A 401 -22.65 -44.75 22.39
C ARG A 401 -24.14 -44.72 22.70
N GLU A 402 -24.96 -44.18 21.81
CA GLU A 402 -26.42 -44.13 21.98
C GLU A 402 -27.03 -45.55 22.06
N GLN A 403 -26.54 -46.49 21.25
CA GLN A 403 -26.95 -47.90 21.31
C GLN A 403 -26.54 -48.57 22.62
N GLN A 404 -25.31 -48.34 23.10
CA GLN A 404 -24.87 -48.85 24.41
C GLN A 404 -25.71 -48.28 25.56
N PHE A 405 -26.05 -46.99 25.51
CA PHE A 405 -26.94 -46.37 26.50
C PHE A 405 -28.36 -46.97 26.44
N ALA A 406 -28.90 -47.22 25.24
CA ALA A 406 -30.20 -47.85 25.06
C ALA A 406 -30.23 -49.29 25.58
N GLU A 407 -29.18 -50.09 25.34
CA GLU A 407 -29.04 -51.46 25.87
C GLU A 407 -28.93 -51.48 27.40
N LEU A 408 -28.14 -50.56 27.98
CA LEU A 408 -28.04 -50.40 29.44
C LEU A 408 -29.40 -50.02 30.06
N ALA A 409 -30.14 -49.10 29.42
CA ALA A 409 -31.47 -48.71 29.86
C ALA A 409 -32.50 -49.85 29.74
N ALA A 410 -32.40 -50.69 28.70
CA ALA A 410 -33.25 -51.86 28.54
C ALA A 410 -32.97 -52.93 29.62
N ARG A 411 -31.70 -53.22 29.91
CA ARG A 411 -31.29 -54.14 30.98
C ARG A 411 -31.75 -53.67 32.38
N GLN A 412 -31.74 -52.36 32.64
CA GLN A 412 -32.28 -51.80 33.88
C GLN A 412 -33.80 -51.98 34.00
N ARG A 413 -34.55 -51.94 32.89
CA ARG A 413 -36.00 -52.18 32.89
C ARG A 413 -36.35 -53.64 33.14
N GLU A 414 -35.55 -54.58 32.63
CA GLU A 414 -35.77 -56.03 32.86
C GLU A 414 -35.48 -56.46 34.32
N GLN A 415 -34.67 -55.70 35.06
CA GLN A 415 -34.34 -55.99 36.46
C GLN A 415 -35.35 -55.46 37.48
N HIS A 416 -36.37 -54.69 37.06
CA HIS A 416 -37.42 -54.16 37.95
C HIS A 416 -38.67 -55.06 37.95
N VAL A 417 -38.76 -55.97 38.93
CA VAL A 417 -40.00 -56.70 39.27
C VAL A 417 -40.88 -55.81 40.16
N PRO A 418 -42.19 -55.63 39.90
CA PRO A 418 -43.05 -54.77 40.71
C PRO A 418 -43.42 -55.44 42.03
N ALA A 419 -43.09 -54.81 43.16
CA ALA A 419 -43.56 -55.25 44.48
C ALA A 419 -45.06 -54.89 44.66
N LYS A 420 -45.86 -55.90 45.02
CA LYS A 420 -47.30 -55.80 45.31
C LYS A 420 -47.59 -54.83 46.47
N LEU A 421 -48.62 -54.00 46.28
CA LEU A 421 -49.27 -53.20 47.33
C LEU A 421 -49.90 -54.08 48.43
N LEU A 422 -49.79 -53.64 49.68
CA LEU A 422 -50.70 -53.97 50.79
C LEU A 422 -51.24 -52.66 51.41
N PRO A 423 -52.50 -52.61 51.89
CA PRO A 423 -53.22 -51.34 52.10
C PRO A 423 -53.43 -50.96 53.58
N VAL A 424 -53.87 -49.69 53.76
CA VAL A 424 -54.79 -49.15 54.82
C VAL A 424 -54.22 -48.35 56.03
N LEU A 425 -54.55 -47.04 55.98
CA LEU A 425 -55.03 -46.06 57.00
C LEU A 425 -54.24 -45.71 58.29
N GLY A 426 -54.12 -44.39 58.53
CA GLY A 426 -54.53 -43.78 59.81
C GLY A 426 -53.71 -42.60 60.37
N GLN A 427 -54.33 -41.40 60.34
CA GLN A 427 -54.21 -40.25 61.29
C GLN A 427 -52.98 -39.32 61.23
N SER A 428 -53.16 -38.07 60.74
CA SER A 428 -53.23 -36.78 61.47
C SER A 428 -51.89 -36.36 62.12
N SER A 429 -51.33 -35.16 61.99
CA SER A 429 -51.87 -33.79 61.86
C SER A 429 -50.67 -32.83 61.67
N GLY A 430 -50.88 -31.67 61.02
CA GLY A 430 -50.04 -30.49 61.25
C GLY A 430 -49.50 -29.78 60.00
N SER A 431 -50.31 -28.87 59.44
CA SER A 431 -49.84 -27.62 58.79
C SER A 431 -49.26 -26.68 59.87
N PRO A 432 -48.57 -25.54 59.57
CA PRO A 432 -48.73 -24.68 58.37
C PRO A 432 -47.40 -24.08 57.80
N THR A 433 -47.33 -23.64 56.54
CA THR A 433 -47.50 -22.27 55.96
C THR A 433 -46.23 -21.88 55.18
N VAL A 434 -46.26 -21.75 53.84
CA VAL A 434 -46.46 -20.50 53.05
C VAL A 434 -45.32 -19.48 53.18
N HIS A 435 -44.52 -19.27 52.12
CA HIS A 435 -44.64 -18.08 51.26
C HIS A 435 -43.78 -18.17 49.99
N ALA A 436 -44.40 -17.73 48.89
CA ALA A 436 -43.80 -17.43 47.60
C ALA A 436 -43.21 -16.01 47.58
N SER A 437 -42.13 -15.82 46.82
CA SER A 437 -41.83 -14.69 45.92
C SER A 437 -40.53 -15.02 45.19
#